data_AF-A0A941CZN4-F1
#
_entry.id   AF-A0A941CZN4-F1
#
_cell.length_a   1.000
_cell.length_b   1.000
_cell.length_c   1.000
_cell.angle_alpha   90.00
_cell.angle_beta   90.00
_cell.angle_gamma   90.00
#
_symmetry.space_group_name_H-M   'P 1'
#
loop_
_entity.id
_entity.type
_entity.pdbx_description
1 polymer ?
#
loop_
_entity_poly.entity_id
_entity_poly.type
_entity_poly.pdbx_seq_one_letter_code
_entity_poly.pdbx_strand_id
1 'polypeptide(L)'
;MEIATVEVLATEFARRFSRYRQARQRKPVLQYHDMTFTRSPVKVPALLWVGDHAWFRLALGMVLAWIGLGMGGCATTNGPVGVPPGLASGEPFFECRGQASAAPTVVLEAGAFGTSADWGLAMRDLVKTGRVCAYDRLGLGRSPDRTNPPTPENIARDLESALDSLGETQPVILVGHSNGALYVETFATLFPASVAGVLYVDGVGSDDLDEPLVMEDLHDEETLARLAAVGGRMGLAPLVVQPTIDAIGLQDPAAHHKWAALTSPRHLKNARDEVLQILPALRRVREIGGVGRATPTAVVVASLAPTDPTERAWRHAQAAPARRACQGWVLDADGATHVSPLGRDRSYLLAAIEWLKTPGLKSAPTCDAQGFRP
;
A
#
# COMPACT_ATOMS: atom_id res chain seq x y z
N MET A 1 14.59 -19.87 -21.95
CA MET A 1 14.81 -18.46 -21.53
C MET A 1 14.05 -18.27 -20.23
N GLU A 2 14.52 -18.86 -19.11
CA GLU A 2 13.66 -19.01 -17.90
C GLU A 2 14.40 -19.21 -16.57
N ILE A 3 15.75 -19.26 -16.56
CA ILE A 3 16.52 -19.45 -15.31
C ILE A 3 17.20 -18.15 -14.86
N ALA A 4 17.68 -17.35 -15.82
CA ALA A 4 18.34 -16.07 -15.54
C ALA A 4 17.43 -15.06 -14.82
N THR A 5 16.13 -15.06 -15.11
CA THR A 5 15.16 -14.14 -14.49
C THR A 5 14.92 -14.44 -13.01
N VAL A 6 14.97 -15.72 -12.61
CA VAL A 6 14.79 -16.15 -11.22
C VAL A 6 16.03 -15.85 -10.39
N GLU A 7 17.24 -16.02 -10.96
CA GLU A 7 18.49 -15.65 -10.29
C GLU A 7 18.62 -14.14 -10.08
N VAL A 8 18.18 -13.33 -11.05
CA VAL A 8 18.19 -11.85 -10.92
C VAL A 8 17.22 -11.41 -9.83
N LEU A 9 16.00 -11.97 -9.79
CA LEU A 9 15.00 -11.66 -8.75
C LEU A 9 15.46 -12.10 -7.35
N ALA A 10 16.06 -13.28 -7.22
CA ALA A 10 16.61 -13.77 -5.94
C ALA A 10 17.79 -12.92 -5.46
N THR A 11 18.63 -12.44 -6.40
CA THR A 11 19.81 -11.61 -6.09
C THR A 11 19.40 -10.21 -5.65
N GLU A 12 18.42 -9.59 -6.33
CA GLU A 12 17.97 -8.23 -6.01
C GLU A 12 17.13 -8.21 -4.72
N PHE A 13 16.30 -9.23 -4.50
CA PHE A 13 15.61 -9.45 -3.23
C PHE A 13 16.59 -9.67 -2.07
N ALA A 14 17.62 -10.50 -2.26
CA ALA A 14 18.66 -10.72 -1.24
C ALA A 14 19.47 -9.45 -0.94
N ARG A 15 19.73 -8.59 -1.95
CA ARG A 15 20.41 -7.29 -1.76
C ARG A 15 19.56 -6.34 -0.92
N ARG A 16 18.27 -6.15 -1.24
CA ARG A 16 17.34 -5.33 -0.45
C ARG A 16 17.15 -5.88 0.98
N PHE A 17 17.06 -7.20 1.13
CA PHE A 17 16.93 -7.85 2.44
C PHE A 17 18.21 -7.76 3.29
N SER A 18 19.39 -7.76 2.67
CA SER A 18 20.66 -7.57 3.40
C SER A 18 20.79 -6.15 3.95
N ARG A 19 20.33 -5.13 3.21
CA ARG A 19 20.27 -3.73 3.67
C ARG A 19 19.30 -3.60 4.86
N TYR A 20 18.15 -4.28 4.78
CA TYR A 20 17.18 -4.38 5.89
C TYR A 20 17.80 -5.02 7.16
N ARG A 21 18.59 -6.09 7.01
CA ARG A 21 19.24 -6.78 8.14
C ARG A 21 20.37 -5.96 8.76
N GLN A 22 21.17 -5.26 7.94
CA GLN A 22 22.27 -4.41 8.40
C GLN A 22 21.77 -3.15 9.13
N ALA A 23 20.66 -2.55 8.67
CA ALA A 23 20.03 -1.43 9.37
C ALA A 23 19.52 -1.83 10.77
N ARG A 24 19.00 -3.05 10.93
CA ARG A 24 18.51 -3.58 12.20
C ARG A 24 19.61 -3.88 13.23
N GLN A 25 20.86 -4.07 12.79
CA GLN A 25 21.99 -4.42 13.66
C GLN A 25 22.73 -3.20 14.26
N ARG A 26 22.47 -1.98 13.79
CA ARG A 26 23.07 -0.77 14.37
C ARG A 26 22.28 -0.30 15.59
N LYS A 27 22.43 -1.02 16.71
CA LYS A 27 22.24 -0.47 18.06
C LYS A 27 23.64 -0.12 18.63
N PRO A 28 23.81 0.97 19.40
CA PRO A 28 25.05 1.21 20.12
C PRO A 28 25.18 0.16 21.22
N VAL A 29 26.14 -0.76 21.06
CA VAL A 29 26.48 -1.74 22.10
C VAL A 29 27.51 -1.10 23.03
N LEU A 30 27.10 -0.92 24.29
CA LEU A 30 28.01 -0.68 25.41
C LEU A 30 29.07 -1.78 25.45
N GLN A 31 30.34 -1.38 25.46
CA GLN A 31 31.49 -2.25 25.65
C GLN A 31 31.40 -2.95 27.02
N TYR A 32 31.56 -4.27 27.02
CA TYR A 32 31.97 -5.04 28.19
C TYR A 32 33.09 -6.01 27.81
N HIS A 33 34.03 -6.15 28.74
CA HIS A 33 35.35 -6.73 28.64
C HIS A 33 35.41 -8.24 28.29
N ASP A 34 36.53 -8.57 27.62
CA ASP A 34 37.34 -9.78 27.65
C ASP A 34 36.70 -11.12 27.99
N MET A 35 36.59 -11.98 26.97
CA MET A 35 36.91 -13.41 27.11
C MET A 35 37.56 -13.92 25.82
N THR A 36 38.84 -14.24 25.90
CA THR A 36 39.65 -14.90 24.86
C THR A 36 39.13 -16.31 24.57
N PHE A 37 38.79 -16.59 23.31
CA PHE A 37 38.57 -17.96 22.83
C PHE A 37 39.60 -18.30 21.76
N THR A 38 40.47 -19.27 22.07
CA THR A 38 41.51 -19.81 21.20
C THR A 38 40.87 -20.53 20.00
N ARG A 39 41.19 -20.09 18.78
CA ARG A 39 40.85 -20.80 17.53
C ARG A 39 41.97 -21.77 17.17
N SER A 40 41.65 -23.07 17.12
CA SER A 40 42.46 -24.07 16.42
C SER A 40 42.07 -24.09 14.92
N PRO A 41 43.01 -24.15 13.97
CA PRO A 41 42.69 -24.23 12.55
C PRO A 41 42.46 -25.69 12.14
N VAL A 42 41.23 -26.04 11.78
CA VAL A 42 40.95 -27.29 11.06
C VAL A 42 41.29 -27.07 9.58
N LYS A 43 42.31 -27.77 9.08
CA LYS A 43 42.65 -27.84 7.66
C LYS A 43 41.61 -28.73 6.96
N VAL A 44 40.88 -28.19 5.99
CA VAL A 44 40.08 -28.98 5.05
C VAL A 44 40.91 -29.16 3.77
N PRO A 45 41.11 -30.38 3.24
CA PRO A 45 41.88 -30.57 2.02
C PRO A 45 41.08 -30.11 0.81
N ALA A 46 41.73 -29.37 -0.08
CA ALA A 46 41.26 -29.12 -1.43
C ALA A 46 41.35 -30.43 -2.22
N LEU A 47 40.21 -31.04 -2.58
CA LEU A 47 40.17 -32.08 -3.59
C LEU A 47 38.86 -31.99 -4.39
N LEU A 48 39.04 -31.83 -5.71
CA LEU A 48 38.12 -32.15 -6.81
C LEU A 48 36.98 -31.17 -7.12
N TRP A 49 37.35 -30.15 -7.90
CA TRP A 49 36.49 -29.48 -8.87
C TRP A 49 36.76 -30.07 -10.26
N VAL A 50 35.87 -30.95 -10.75
CA VAL A 50 35.53 -31.17 -12.18
C VAL A 50 34.10 -31.76 -12.21
N GLY A 51 33.31 -31.34 -13.20
CA GLY A 51 31.86 -31.39 -13.27
C GLY A 51 31.17 -32.77 -13.24
N ASP A 52 29.94 -32.76 -12.71
CA ASP A 52 28.79 -33.28 -13.44
C ASP A 52 27.48 -32.70 -12.85
N HIS A 53 26.74 -31.95 -13.66
CA HIS A 53 25.47 -31.28 -13.29
C HIS A 53 24.32 -32.26 -13.02
N ALA A 54 24.56 -33.57 -13.07
CA ALA A 54 23.56 -34.62 -12.85
C ALA A 54 23.04 -34.62 -11.41
N TRP A 55 23.92 -34.46 -10.40
CA TRP A 55 23.48 -34.46 -9.00
C TRP A 55 22.70 -33.21 -8.60
N PHE A 56 23.04 -32.04 -9.16
CA PHE A 56 22.28 -30.81 -8.95
C PHE A 56 20.89 -30.88 -9.59
N ARG A 57 20.77 -31.49 -10.77
CA ARG A 57 19.48 -31.72 -11.46
C ARG A 57 18.62 -32.75 -10.75
N LEU A 58 19.22 -33.81 -10.20
CA LEU A 58 18.51 -34.80 -9.37
C LEU A 58 18.06 -34.20 -8.03
N ALA A 59 18.90 -33.40 -7.37
CA ALA A 59 18.54 -32.70 -6.15
C ALA A 59 17.42 -31.67 -6.38
N LEU A 60 17.52 -30.87 -7.45
CA LEU A 60 16.46 -29.93 -7.85
C LEU A 60 15.18 -30.66 -8.25
N GLY A 61 15.27 -31.77 -8.97
CA GLY A 61 14.14 -32.62 -9.34
C GLY A 61 13.44 -33.23 -8.12
N MET A 62 14.19 -33.66 -7.10
CA MET A 62 13.62 -34.15 -5.84
C MET A 62 12.97 -33.03 -5.03
N VAL A 63 13.55 -31.82 -5.00
CA VAL A 63 12.95 -30.65 -4.35
C VAL A 63 11.64 -30.24 -5.05
N LEU A 64 11.62 -30.22 -6.38
CA LEU A 64 10.42 -29.93 -7.17
C LEU A 64 9.36 -31.05 -7.03
N ALA A 65 9.76 -32.32 -6.93
CA ALA A 65 8.86 -33.44 -6.66
C ALA A 65 8.28 -33.38 -5.23
N TRP A 66 9.05 -32.93 -4.23
CA TRP A 66 8.55 -32.66 -2.88
C TRP A 66 7.56 -31.50 -2.84
N ILE A 67 7.81 -30.43 -3.61
CA ILE A 67 6.86 -29.31 -3.78
C ILE A 67 5.57 -29.80 -4.48
N GLY A 68 5.69 -30.68 -5.47
CA GLY A 68 4.56 -31.30 -6.17
C GLY A 68 3.75 -32.29 -5.30
N LEU A 69 4.41 -33.06 -4.44
CA LEU A 69 3.77 -34.01 -3.53
C LEU A 69 3.15 -33.34 -2.29
N GLY A 70 3.57 -32.11 -1.97
CA GLY A 70 2.89 -31.24 -0.99
C GLY A 70 1.51 -30.74 -1.43
N MET A 71 1.11 -30.95 -2.70
CA MET A 71 -0.20 -30.56 -3.25
C MET A 71 -1.32 -31.59 -3.00
N GLY A 72 -1.09 -32.61 -2.18
CA GLY A 72 -2.10 -33.63 -1.81
C GLY A 72 -2.85 -33.41 -0.50
N GLY A 73 -2.80 -32.21 0.10
CA GLY A 73 -3.35 -31.94 1.43
C GLY A 73 -4.56 -31.01 1.43
N CYS A 74 -5.76 -31.61 1.54
CA CYS A 74 -7.02 -31.02 2.02
C CYS A 74 -7.41 -29.62 1.51
N ALA A 75 -8.14 -29.58 0.40
CA ALA A 75 -9.12 -28.52 0.16
C ALA A 75 -10.26 -28.63 1.18
N THR A 76 -10.11 -28.00 2.34
CA THR A 76 -11.27 -27.66 3.18
C THR A 76 -11.85 -26.36 2.66
N THR A 77 -13.00 -26.46 2.00
CA THR A 77 -13.84 -25.32 1.65
C THR A 77 -14.31 -24.64 2.93
N ASN A 78 -13.62 -23.59 3.36
CA ASN A 78 -14.20 -22.66 4.31
C ASN A 78 -15.25 -21.84 3.56
N GLY A 79 -16.52 -22.06 3.91
CA GLY A 79 -17.65 -21.33 3.36
C GLY A 79 -17.55 -19.82 3.60
N PRO A 80 -18.34 -19.01 2.86
CA PRO A 80 -18.26 -17.56 2.92
C PRO A 80 -18.56 -17.05 4.33
N VAL A 81 -17.59 -16.33 4.91
CA VAL A 81 -17.78 -15.52 6.12
C VAL A 81 -18.80 -14.43 5.78
N GLY A 82 -19.89 -14.38 6.56
CA GLY A 82 -21.07 -13.55 6.32
C GLY A 82 -20.77 -12.11 5.90
N VAL A 83 -21.34 -11.72 4.76
CA VAL A 83 -21.43 -10.34 4.28
C VAL A 83 -22.48 -9.63 5.14
N PRO A 84 -22.20 -8.45 5.74
CA PRO A 84 -23.25 -7.62 6.33
C PRO A 84 -24.29 -7.27 5.24
N PRO A 85 -25.58 -7.22 5.54
CA PRO A 85 -26.57 -6.83 4.55
C PRO A 85 -26.40 -5.34 4.20
N GLY A 86 -26.49 -4.97 2.91
CA GLY A 86 -26.93 -3.61 2.58
C GLY A 86 -26.41 -2.91 1.33
N LEU A 87 -25.50 -3.47 0.53
CA LEU A 87 -25.09 -2.83 -0.72
C LEU A 87 -25.66 -3.57 -1.93
N ALA A 88 -26.06 -2.81 -2.94
CA ALA A 88 -26.65 -3.38 -4.15
C ALA A 88 -25.67 -4.37 -4.78
N SER A 89 -26.20 -5.41 -5.45
CA SER A 89 -25.35 -6.35 -6.20
C SER A 89 -24.55 -5.56 -7.23
N GLY A 90 -23.25 -5.42 -7.03
CA GLY A 90 -22.35 -4.68 -7.92
C GLY A 90 -21.61 -3.50 -7.28
N GLU A 91 -21.84 -3.20 -6.00
CA GLU A 91 -21.10 -2.13 -5.29
C GLU A 91 -19.90 -2.67 -4.48
N PRO A 92 -18.89 -1.82 -4.20
CA PRO A 92 -17.77 -2.15 -3.31
C PRO A 92 -18.25 -2.60 -1.91
N PHE A 93 -17.57 -3.57 -1.31
CA PHE A 93 -17.77 -3.94 0.09
C PHE A 93 -17.23 -2.85 1.02
N PHE A 94 -17.99 -2.47 2.05
CA PHE A 94 -17.59 -1.51 3.08
C PHE A 94 -17.59 -2.10 4.49
N GLU A 95 -16.60 -1.72 5.27
CA GLU A 95 -16.58 -1.84 6.73
C GLU A 95 -16.57 -0.44 7.35
N CYS A 96 -17.67 -0.07 8.02
CA CYS A 96 -17.78 1.21 8.72
C CYS A 96 -17.86 1.02 10.23
N ARG A 97 -17.23 1.93 10.99
CA ARG A 97 -17.26 1.99 12.45
C ARG A 97 -17.59 3.41 12.91
N GLY A 98 -18.23 3.52 14.07
CA GLY A 98 -18.66 4.80 14.65
C GLY A 98 -20.11 5.16 14.30
N GLN A 99 -20.63 6.23 14.92
CA GLN A 99 -22.01 6.66 14.74
C GLN A 99 -22.24 7.20 13.32
N ALA A 100 -23.31 6.75 12.64
CA ALA A 100 -23.68 7.20 11.29
C ALA A 100 -23.86 8.73 11.18
N SER A 101 -24.29 9.38 12.25
CA SER A 101 -24.48 10.84 12.30
C SER A 101 -23.19 11.65 12.52
N ALA A 102 -22.05 10.99 12.78
CA ALA A 102 -20.79 11.69 12.99
C ALA A 102 -20.16 12.07 11.65
N ALA A 103 -20.03 13.37 11.40
CA ALA A 103 -19.45 13.93 10.18
C ALA A 103 -18.21 14.81 10.50
N PRO A 104 -17.23 14.95 9.58
CA PRO A 104 -17.15 14.24 8.30
C PRO A 104 -16.75 12.77 8.50
N THR A 105 -17.29 11.89 7.65
CA THR A 105 -16.86 10.48 7.57
C THR A 105 -15.45 10.42 7.00
N VAL A 106 -14.58 9.62 7.61
CA VAL A 106 -13.23 9.32 7.11
C VAL A 106 -13.31 8.05 6.25
N VAL A 107 -12.96 8.14 4.97
CA VAL A 107 -12.95 7.02 4.03
C VAL A 107 -11.52 6.62 3.72
N LEU A 108 -11.19 5.36 3.97
CA LEU A 108 -9.85 4.80 3.88
C LEU A 108 -9.69 3.97 2.62
N GLU A 109 -8.78 4.39 1.75
CA GLU A 109 -8.50 3.79 0.44
C GLU A 109 -7.12 3.12 0.43
N ALA A 110 -7.12 1.81 0.25
CA ALA A 110 -5.91 0.98 0.37
C ALA A 110 -5.00 1.11 -0.86
N GLY A 111 -3.71 0.81 -0.69
CA GLY A 111 -2.73 0.79 -1.77
C GLY A 111 -2.90 -0.36 -2.78
N ALA A 112 -1.86 -0.56 -3.58
CA ALA A 112 -1.77 -1.67 -4.53
C ALA A 112 -1.97 -3.02 -3.82
N PHE A 113 -2.77 -3.91 -4.39
CA PHE A 113 -3.11 -5.22 -3.79
C PHE A 113 -3.74 -5.15 -2.38
N GLY A 114 -4.06 -3.95 -1.90
CA GLY A 114 -4.63 -3.72 -0.58
C GLY A 114 -6.14 -3.94 -0.55
N THR A 115 -6.66 -4.10 0.66
CA THR A 115 -8.10 -4.17 0.94
C THR A 115 -8.41 -3.35 2.19
N SER A 116 -9.69 -3.25 2.57
CA SER A 116 -10.14 -2.70 3.85
C SER A 116 -9.40 -3.27 5.07
N ALA A 117 -8.90 -4.51 4.98
CA ALA A 117 -8.16 -5.17 6.05
C ALA A 117 -6.85 -4.45 6.42
N ASP A 118 -6.21 -3.77 5.46
CA ASP A 118 -4.97 -3.02 5.67
C ASP A 118 -5.13 -1.93 6.72
N TRP A 119 -6.34 -1.41 6.84
CA TRP A 119 -6.70 -0.33 7.74
C TRP A 119 -7.18 -0.79 9.12
N GLY A 120 -7.21 -2.09 9.40
CA GLY A 120 -7.84 -2.64 10.61
C GLY A 120 -7.33 -2.04 11.93
N LEU A 121 -6.02 -1.77 12.03
CA LEU A 121 -5.40 -1.12 13.19
C LEU A 121 -5.72 0.38 13.26
N ALA A 122 -5.65 1.08 12.13
CA ALA A 122 -5.99 2.51 12.04
C ALA A 122 -7.47 2.74 12.38
N MET A 123 -8.39 1.94 11.84
CA MET A 123 -9.83 2.03 12.11
C MET A 123 -10.16 1.87 13.60
N ARG A 124 -9.44 1.01 14.33
CA ARG A 124 -9.62 0.83 15.79
C ARG A 124 -9.37 2.12 16.58
N ASP A 125 -8.43 2.94 16.12
CA ASP A 125 -8.11 4.20 16.80
C ASP A 125 -8.90 5.37 16.23
N LEU A 126 -9.13 5.41 14.91
CA LEU A 126 -9.89 6.47 14.24
C LEU A 126 -11.36 6.53 14.63
N VAL A 127 -12.00 5.40 14.94
CA VAL A 127 -13.41 5.37 15.37
C VAL A 127 -13.65 6.22 16.63
N LYS A 128 -12.62 6.45 17.45
CA LYS A 128 -12.69 7.31 18.63
C LYS A 128 -12.88 8.78 18.27
N THR A 129 -12.58 9.15 17.02
CA THR A 129 -12.67 10.52 16.50
C THR A 129 -13.94 10.75 15.67
N GLY A 130 -14.81 9.76 15.52
CA GLY A 130 -16.04 9.83 14.74
C GLY A 130 -16.22 8.64 13.80
N ARG A 131 -16.89 8.87 12.67
CA ARG A 131 -17.17 7.83 11.68
C ARG A 131 -15.98 7.57 10.77
N VAL A 132 -15.67 6.29 10.57
CA VAL A 132 -14.61 5.83 9.68
C VAL A 132 -15.07 4.60 8.90
N CYS A 133 -14.79 4.59 7.60
CA CYS A 133 -15.12 3.52 6.68
C CYS A 133 -13.88 3.11 5.90
N ALA A 134 -13.65 1.81 5.73
CA ALA A 134 -12.70 1.26 4.79
C ALA A 134 -13.45 0.36 3.81
N TYR A 135 -12.98 0.23 2.58
CA TYR A 135 -13.68 -0.54 1.55
C TYR A 135 -12.72 -1.39 0.73
N ASP A 136 -13.28 -2.39 0.06
CA ASP A 136 -12.58 -3.19 -0.93
C ASP A 136 -13.03 -2.70 -2.31
N ARG A 137 -12.12 -2.29 -3.20
CA ARG A 137 -12.48 -1.94 -4.58
C ARG A 137 -13.13 -3.12 -5.31
N LEU A 138 -13.99 -2.85 -6.30
CA LEU A 138 -14.59 -3.91 -7.12
C LEU A 138 -13.53 -4.82 -7.74
N GLY A 139 -13.74 -6.13 -7.65
CA GLY A 139 -12.79 -7.15 -8.09
C GLY A 139 -11.73 -7.53 -7.05
N LEU A 140 -11.63 -6.82 -5.92
CA LEU A 140 -10.69 -7.12 -4.84
C LEU A 140 -11.38 -7.62 -3.57
N GLY A 141 -10.67 -8.44 -2.79
CA GLY A 141 -11.10 -8.83 -1.46
C GLY A 141 -12.50 -9.42 -1.45
N ARG A 142 -13.38 -8.83 -0.65
CA ARG A 142 -14.77 -9.23 -0.45
C ARG A 142 -15.75 -8.61 -1.44
N SER A 143 -15.30 -7.66 -2.26
CA SER A 143 -16.15 -7.02 -3.26
C SER A 143 -16.49 -7.96 -4.42
N PRO A 144 -17.65 -7.78 -5.06
CA PRO A 144 -18.02 -8.49 -6.28
C PRO A 144 -17.07 -8.14 -7.43
N ASP A 145 -17.16 -8.85 -8.55
CA ASP A 145 -16.36 -8.56 -9.73
C ASP A 145 -16.75 -7.22 -10.38
N ARG A 146 -15.74 -6.51 -10.87
CA ARG A 146 -15.93 -5.31 -11.70
C ARG A 146 -16.46 -5.69 -13.08
N THR A 147 -17.33 -4.85 -13.64
CA THR A 147 -17.83 -4.97 -15.02
C THR A 147 -17.08 -4.05 -15.99
N ASN A 148 -16.38 -3.03 -15.48
CA ASN A 148 -15.64 -2.04 -16.26
C ASN A 148 -14.12 -2.16 -16.04
N PRO A 149 -13.29 -1.58 -16.94
CA PRO A 149 -11.85 -1.48 -16.72
C PRO A 149 -11.52 -0.72 -15.42
N PRO A 150 -10.44 -1.10 -14.70
CA PRO A 150 -10.12 -0.53 -13.39
C PRO A 150 -9.37 0.80 -13.47
N THR A 151 -9.85 1.74 -14.28
CA THR A 151 -9.25 3.08 -14.34
C THR A 151 -9.58 3.83 -13.04
N PRO A 152 -8.72 4.76 -12.59
CA PRO A 152 -9.01 5.56 -11.39
C PRO A 152 -10.34 6.31 -11.45
N GLU A 153 -10.80 6.74 -12.63
CA GLU A 153 -12.10 7.40 -12.77
C GLU A 153 -13.27 6.44 -12.54
N ASN A 154 -13.17 5.20 -13.01
CA ASN A 154 -14.20 4.19 -12.74
C ASN A 154 -14.21 3.84 -11.25
N ILE A 155 -13.04 3.66 -10.64
CA ILE A 155 -12.93 3.41 -9.18
C ILE A 155 -13.52 4.59 -8.38
N ALA A 156 -13.27 5.83 -8.81
CA ALA A 156 -13.85 7.01 -8.16
C ALA A 156 -15.38 7.05 -8.28
N ARG A 157 -15.95 6.65 -9.43
CA ARG A 157 -17.41 6.56 -9.62
C ARG A 157 -18.02 5.42 -8.81
N ASP A 158 -17.35 4.27 -8.74
CA ASP A 158 -17.78 3.15 -7.91
C ASP A 158 -17.82 3.57 -6.43
N LEU A 159 -16.83 4.35 -5.98
CA LEU A 159 -16.80 4.92 -4.63
C LEU A 159 -17.93 5.93 -4.41
N GLU A 160 -18.17 6.83 -5.35
CA GLU A 160 -19.22 7.86 -5.22
C GLU A 160 -20.61 7.23 -5.10
N SER A 161 -20.94 6.28 -5.98
CA SER A 161 -22.19 5.52 -5.91
C SER A 161 -22.34 4.79 -4.58
N ALA A 162 -21.27 4.19 -4.07
CA ALA A 162 -21.32 3.45 -2.82
C ALA A 162 -21.50 4.36 -1.60
N LEU A 163 -20.88 5.54 -1.59
CA LEU A 163 -21.06 6.55 -0.53
C LEU A 163 -22.51 7.03 -0.49
N ASP A 164 -23.12 7.27 -1.66
CA ASP A 164 -24.54 7.62 -1.76
C ASP A 164 -25.45 6.51 -1.22
N SER A 165 -25.21 5.25 -1.62
CA SER A 165 -25.94 4.08 -1.12
C SER A 165 -25.79 3.87 0.39
N LEU A 166 -24.64 4.25 0.98
CA LEU A 166 -24.41 4.24 2.43
C LEU A 166 -25.05 5.42 3.17
N GLY A 167 -25.57 6.41 2.45
CA GLY A 167 -26.12 7.65 3.01
C GLY A 167 -25.07 8.67 3.45
N GLU A 168 -23.83 8.53 2.99
CA GLU A 168 -22.70 9.46 3.25
C GLU A 168 -22.81 10.73 2.39
N THR A 169 -23.91 11.46 2.57
CA THR A 169 -24.25 12.64 1.74
C THR A 169 -23.48 13.91 2.12
N GLN A 170 -22.78 13.90 3.26
CA GLN A 170 -21.94 15.01 3.69
C GLN A 170 -20.51 14.86 3.14
N PRO A 171 -19.78 15.96 2.88
CA PRO A 171 -18.42 15.86 2.38
C PRO A 171 -17.51 15.01 3.29
N VAL A 172 -16.79 14.06 2.69
CA VAL A 172 -15.95 13.07 3.40
C VAL A 172 -14.49 13.49 3.43
N ILE A 173 -13.74 13.01 4.43
CA ILE A 173 -12.28 13.05 4.41
C ILE A 173 -11.78 11.79 3.71
N LEU A 174 -11.04 11.94 2.62
CA LEU A 174 -10.45 10.82 1.88
C LEU A 174 -9.02 10.58 2.35
N VAL A 175 -8.66 9.33 2.59
CA VAL A 175 -7.31 8.92 2.99
C VAL A 175 -6.81 7.85 2.04
N GLY A 176 -5.78 8.15 1.26
CA GLY A 176 -5.20 7.21 0.31
C GLY A 176 -3.77 6.81 0.69
N HIS A 177 -3.50 5.51 0.79
CA HIS A 177 -2.15 4.99 1.00
C HIS A 177 -1.53 4.51 -0.30
N SER A 178 -0.25 4.81 -0.57
CA SER A 178 0.46 4.31 -1.75
C SER A 178 -0.33 4.62 -3.03
N ASN A 179 -0.58 3.65 -3.93
CA ASN A 179 -1.42 3.82 -5.13
C ASN A 179 -2.87 4.24 -4.81
N GLY A 180 -3.34 4.00 -3.59
CA GLY A 180 -4.61 4.50 -3.05
C GLY A 180 -4.72 6.02 -3.08
N ALA A 181 -3.58 6.71 -2.99
CA ALA A 181 -3.50 8.15 -3.04
C ALA A 181 -3.93 8.72 -4.42
N LEU A 182 -3.60 8.04 -5.51
CA LEU A 182 -4.04 8.44 -6.86
C LEU A 182 -5.55 8.26 -7.04
N TYR A 183 -6.14 7.22 -6.42
CA TYR A 183 -7.59 7.00 -6.46
C TYR A 183 -8.34 8.10 -5.69
N VAL A 184 -7.87 8.49 -4.50
CA VAL A 184 -8.48 9.62 -3.76
C VAL A 184 -8.22 10.97 -4.43
N GLU A 185 -7.06 11.15 -5.07
CA GLU A 185 -6.78 12.33 -5.90
C GLU A 185 -7.78 12.43 -7.05
N THR A 186 -8.01 11.32 -7.75
CA THR A 186 -8.99 11.25 -8.84
C THR A 186 -10.40 11.56 -8.35
N PHE A 187 -10.82 10.96 -7.23
CA PHE A 187 -12.13 11.25 -6.64
C PHE A 187 -12.27 12.73 -6.28
N ALA A 188 -11.30 13.30 -5.58
CA ALA A 188 -11.36 14.71 -5.17
C ALA A 188 -11.28 15.68 -6.34
N THR A 189 -10.71 15.26 -7.47
CA THR A 189 -10.71 16.01 -8.72
C THR A 189 -12.09 15.98 -9.41
N LEU A 190 -12.74 14.82 -9.46
CA LEU A 190 -14.04 14.64 -10.12
C LEU A 190 -15.23 15.14 -9.27
N PHE A 191 -15.14 15.02 -7.95
CA PHE A 191 -16.23 15.28 -6.99
C PHE A 191 -15.79 16.22 -5.85
N PRO A 192 -15.25 17.42 -6.14
CA PRO A 192 -14.67 18.31 -5.12
C PRO A 192 -15.70 18.80 -4.07
N ALA A 193 -16.99 18.84 -4.42
CA ALA A 193 -18.06 19.18 -3.49
C ALA A 193 -18.23 18.12 -2.38
N SER A 194 -17.99 16.85 -2.70
CA SER A 194 -18.13 15.69 -1.80
C SER A 194 -16.91 15.46 -0.91
N VAL A 195 -15.90 16.34 -0.94
CA VAL A 195 -14.64 16.15 -0.20
C VAL A 195 -14.41 17.26 0.83
N ALA A 196 -14.37 16.91 2.12
CA ALA A 196 -14.00 17.83 3.19
C ALA A 196 -12.48 18.09 3.25
N GLY A 197 -11.67 17.10 2.88
CA GLY A 197 -10.21 17.17 2.81
C GLY A 197 -9.59 15.86 2.34
N VAL A 198 -8.31 15.89 1.98
CA VAL A 198 -7.57 14.73 1.47
C VAL A 198 -6.31 14.50 2.31
N LEU A 199 -6.04 13.25 2.66
CA LEU A 199 -4.81 12.79 3.29
C LEU A 199 -4.10 11.78 2.38
N TYR A 200 -2.90 12.13 1.94
CA TYR A 200 -1.98 11.25 1.24
C TYR A 200 -1.07 10.56 2.27
N VAL A 201 -1.00 9.23 2.26
CA VAL A 201 -0.14 8.46 3.18
C VAL A 201 0.89 7.72 2.34
N ASP A 202 2.10 8.25 2.30
CA ASP A 202 3.22 7.73 1.51
C ASP A 202 2.79 7.36 0.08
N GLY A 203 2.08 8.31 -0.54
CA GLY A 203 1.18 8.07 -1.66
C GLY A 203 1.79 8.32 -3.03
N VAL A 204 1.24 7.66 -4.04
CA VAL A 204 1.49 7.91 -5.46
C VAL A 204 0.46 8.92 -5.97
N GLY A 205 0.89 9.92 -6.72
CA GLY A 205 0.02 11.01 -7.17
C GLY A 205 0.51 11.67 -8.45
N SER A 206 -0.32 12.51 -9.06
CA SER A 206 -0.01 13.09 -10.38
C SER A 206 1.28 13.93 -10.44
N ASP A 207 1.79 14.37 -9.29
CA ASP A 207 3.06 15.09 -9.14
C ASP A 207 4.31 14.23 -9.32
N ASP A 208 4.17 12.90 -9.23
CA ASP A 208 5.27 11.96 -9.47
C ASP A 208 5.86 12.13 -10.88
N LEU A 209 5.06 12.66 -11.82
CA LEU A 209 5.48 12.98 -13.18
C LEU A 209 6.61 14.02 -13.25
N ASP A 210 6.83 14.80 -12.20
CA ASP A 210 7.87 15.83 -12.15
C ASP A 210 9.21 15.28 -11.61
N GLU A 211 9.23 14.02 -11.14
CA GLU A 211 10.40 13.37 -10.55
C GLU A 211 10.84 12.14 -11.36
N PRO A 212 11.92 12.24 -12.18
CA PRO A 212 12.37 11.13 -13.02
C PRO A 212 12.73 9.85 -12.26
N LEU A 213 13.33 9.98 -11.06
CA LEU A 213 13.69 8.82 -10.22
C LEU A 213 12.45 8.12 -9.68
N VAL A 214 11.39 8.87 -9.36
CA VAL A 214 10.10 8.32 -8.93
C VAL A 214 9.45 7.57 -10.09
N MET A 215 9.49 8.16 -11.29
CA MET A 215 8.96 7.51 -12.48
C MET A 215 9.69 6.19 -12.80
N GLU A 216 11.01 6.11 -12.63
CA GLU A 216 11.77 4.86 -12.81
C GLU A 216 11.28 3.77 -11.85
N ASP A 217 11.15 4.08 -10.55
CA ASP A 217 10.62 3.17 -9.53
C ASP A 217 9.19 2.68 -9.87
N LEU A 218 8.33 3.55 -10.39
CA LEU A 218 6.97 3.18 -10.77
C LEU A 218 6.91 2.25 -12.00
N HIS A 219 7.83 2.37 -12.96
CA HIS A 219 7.93 1.41 -14.08
C HIS A 219 8.43 0.04 -13.60
N ASP A 220 9.33 0.03 -12.61
CA ASP A 220 9.77 -1.21 -11.95
C ASP A 220 8.62 -1.87 -11.19
N GLU A 221 7.79 -1.10 -10.48
CA GLU A 221 6.56 -1.59 -9.83
C GLU A 221 5.60 -2.21 -10.85
N GLU A 222 5.33 -1.52 -11.97
CA GLU A 222 4.48 -2.05 -13.04
C GLU A 222 5.02 -3.40 -13.56
N THR A 223 6.34 -3.48 -13.78
CA THR A 223 7.01 -4.69 -14.25
C THR A 223 6.85 -5.83 -13.24
N LEU A 224 7.05 -5.57 -11.95
CA LEU A 224 6.86 -6.55 -10.88
C LEU A 224 5.40 -7.00 -10.76
N ALA A 225 4.44 -6.09 -10.90
CA ALA A 225 3.01 -6.42 -10.86
C ALA A 225 2.61 -7.38 -12.00
N ARG A 226 3.16 -7.20 -13.20
CA ARG A 226 2.96 -8.13 -14.33
C ARG A 226 3.40 -9.55 -13.98
N LEU A 227 4.50 -9.69 -13.24
CA LEU A 227 5.05 -10.97 -12.79
C LEU A 227 4.30 -11.57 -11.59
N ALA A 228 3.77 -10.74 -10.69
CA ALA A 228 3.06 -11.18 -9.49
C ALA A 228 1.85 -12.08 -9.81
N ALA A 229 1.09 -11.75 -10.86
CA ALA A 229 -0.04 -12.57 -11.31
C ALA A 229 0.37 -13.95 -11.86
N VAL A 230 1.62 -14.11 -12.31
CA VAL A 230 2.18 -15.40 -12.74
C VAL A 230 2.62 -16.20 -11.50
N GLY A 231 3.34 -15.57 -10.57
CA GLY A 231 3.78 -16.20 -9.32
C GLY A 231 2.64 -16.70 -8.43
N GLY A 232 1.51 -15.96 -8.39
CA GLY A 232 0.30 -16.38 -7.69
C GLY A 232 -0.29 -17.69 -8.21
N ARG A 233 -0.23 -17.93 -9.54
CA ARG A 233 -0.70 -19.19 -10.15
C ARG A 233 0.23 -20.37 -9.87
N MET A 234 1.49 -20.09 -9.54
CA MET A 234 2.50 -21.08 -9.20
C MET A 234 2.56 -21.39 -7.69
N GLY A 235 1.65 -20.83 -6.88
CA GLY A 235 1.60 -21.09 -5.44
C GLY A 235 2.68 -20.38 -4.61
N LEU A 236 3.37 -19.38 -5.18
CA LEU A 236 4.43 -18.63 -4.49
C LEU A 236 3.90 -17.50 -3.59
N ALA A 237 2.59 -17.22 -3.62
CA ALA A 237 1.96 -16.17 -2.83
C ALA A 237 2.29 -16.23 -1.33
N PRO A 238 2.28 -17.39 -0.64
CA PRO A 238 2.60 -17.44 0.80
C PRO A 238 3.98 -16.91 1.19
N LEU A 239 4.96 -16.92 0.26
CA LEU A 239 6.31 -16.40 0.51
C LEU A 239 6.36 -14.87 0.61
N VAL A 240 5.37 -14.18 0.01
CA VAL A 240 5.27 -12.72 0.03
C VAL A 240 4.16 -12.21 0.95
N VAL A 241 3.12 -13.02 1.21
CA VAL A 241 1.97 -12.62 2.03
C VAL A 241 2.38 -12.36 3.49
N GLN A 242 3.06 -13.29 4.16
CA GLN A 242 3.38 -13.15 5.60
C GLN A 242 4.20 -11.87 5.89
N PRO A 243 5.27 -11.56 5.13
CA PRO A 243 5.99 -10.29 5.31
C PRO A 243 5.11 -9.05 5.18
N THR A 244 4.12 -9.03 4.29
CA THR A 244 3.23 -7.85 4.13
C THR A 244 2.26 -7.67 5.31
N ILE A 245 1.79 -8.78 5.89
CA ILE A 245 0.98 -8.78 7.12
C ILE A 245 1.82 -8.28 8.29
N ASP A 246 3.03 -8.83 8.46
CA ASP A 246 3.95 -8.51 9.54
C ASP A 246 4.44 -7.06 9.48
N ALA A 247 4.65 -6.52 8.27
CA ALA A 247 5.12 -5.16 8.08
C ALA A 247 4.10 -4.10 8.54
N ILE A 248 2.80 -4.37 8.37
CA ILE A 248 1.73 -3.55 8.96
C ILE A 248 1.56 -3.89 10.45
N GLY A 249 1.88 -5.13 10.84
CA GLY A 249 1.67 -5.64 12.20
C GLY A 249 0.22 -6.06 12.44
N LEU A 250 -0.49 -6.47 11.38
CA LEU A 250 -1.88 -6.91 11.49
C LEU A 250 -2.00 -8.16 12.36
N GLN A 251 -3.11 -8.25 13.07
CA GLN A 251 -3.52 -9.42 13.87
C GLN A 251 -4.93 -9.85 13.44
N ASP A 252 -5.35 -11.04 13.83
CA ASP A 252 -6.65 -11.61 13.47
C ASP A 252 -7.80 -10.75 14.03
N PRO A 253 -8.85 -10.43 13.24
CA PRO A 253 -9.25 -10.99 11.94
C PRO A 253 -8.69 -10.29 10.66
N ALA A 254 -8.05 -9.13 10.78
CA ALA A 254 -7.56 -8.38 9.61
C ALA A 254 -6.43 -9.12 8.86
N ALA A 255 -5.53 -9.78 9.60
CA ALA A 255 -4.48 -10.61 9.03
C ALA A 255 -5.05 -11.74 8.15
N HIS A 256 -6.09 -12.44 8.61
CA HIS A 256 -6.77 -13.47 7.82
C HIS A 256 -7.39 -12.94 6.52
N HIS A 257 -8.06 -11.78 6.55
CA HIS A 257 -8.63 -11.19 5.34
C HIS A 257 -7.55 -10.81 4.32
N LYS A 258 -6.45 -10.20 4.77
CA LYS A 258 -5.32 -9.88 3.90
C LYS A 258 -4.67 -11.14 3.33
N TRP A 259 -4.54 -12.20 4.13
CA TRP A 259 -4.05 -13.50 3.66
C TRP A 259 -4.94 -14.10 2.56
N ALA A 260 -6.25 -14.13 2.79
CA ALA A 260 -7.21 -14.64 1.81
C ALA A 260 -7.19 -13.85 0.49
N ALA A 261 -7.03 -12.53 0.56
CA ALA A 261 -6.90 -11.67 -0.61
C ALA A 261 -5.60 -11.98 -1.38
N LEU A 262 -4.45 -11.95 -0.71
CA LEU A 262 -3.15 -12.08 -1.36
C LEU A 262 -2.82 -13.51 -1.83
N THR A 263 -3.59 -14.51 -1.41
CA THR A 263 -3.50 -15.89 -1.93
C THR A 263 -4.54 -16.21 -3.01
N SER A 264 -5.46 -15.29 -3.30
CA SER A 264 -6.52 -15.48 -4.29
C SER A 264 -6.05 -15.12 -5.71
N PRO A 265 -6.08 -16.06 -6.68
CA PRO A 265 -5.71 -15.76 -8.07
C PRO A 265 -6.60 -14.69 -8.71
N ARG A 266 -7.88 -14.65 -8.32
CA ARG A 266 -8.85 -13.61 -8.73
C ARG A 266 -8.36 -12.24 -8.28
N HIS A 267 -8.08 -12.08 -6.99
CA HIS A 267 -7.62 -10.83 -6.41
C HIS A 267 -6.29 -10.39 -7.03
N LEU A 268 -5.30 -11.27 -7.13
CA LEU A 268 -3.99 -10.94 -7.70
C LEU A 268 -4.07 -10.50 -9.16
N LYS A 269 -4.88 -11.17 -9.98
CA LYS A 269 -5.12 -10.76 -11.37
C LYS A 269 -5.74 -9.35 -11.41
N ASN A 270 -6.78 -9.14 -10.62
CA ASN A 270 -7.52 -7.89 -10.62
C ASN A 270 -6.67 -6.72 -10.08
N ALA A 271 -5.92 -6.93 -9.00
CA ALA A 271 -5.01 -5.94 -8.44
C ALA A 271 -3.85 -5.59 -9.39
N ARG A 272 -3.31 -6.58 -10.13
CA ARG A 272 -2.40 -6.28 -11.24
C ARG A 272 -3.06 -5.37 -12.27
N ASP A 273 -4.26 -5.72 -12.73
CA ASP A 273 -4.96 -4.93 -13.75
C ASP A 273 -5.17 -3.47 -13.30
N GLU A 274 -5.35 -3.22 -12.00
CA GLU A 274 -5.33 -1.89 -11.36
C GLU A 274 -3.97 -1.19 -11.43
N VAL A 275 -2.89 -1.87 -11.04
CA VAL A 275 -1.53 -1.30 -11.06
C VAL A 275 -1.13 -0.87 -12.48
N LEU A 276 -1.54 -1.63 -13.50
CA LEU A 276 -1.28 -1.29 -14.90
C LEU A 276 -1.98 0.00 -15.37
N GLN A 277 -2.95 0.52 -14.61
CA GLN A 277 -3.61 1.79 -14.90
C GLN A 277 -2.94 3.00 -14.24
N ILE A 278 -2.00 2.80 -13.30
CA ILE A 278 -1.39 3.88 -12.53
C ILE A 278 -0.63 4.85 -13.44
N LEU A 279 0.37 4.38 -14.19
CA LEU A 279 1.19 5.25 -15.04
C LEU A 279 0.38 6.04 -16.09
N PRO A 280 -0.57 5.42 -16.84
CA PRO A 280 -1.47 6.19 -17.71
C PRO A 280 -2.30 7.23 -16.96
N ALA A 281 -2.76 6.89 -15.75
CA ALA A 281 -3.65 7.74 -14.99
C ALA A 281 -2.98 8.95 -14.35
N LEU A 282 -1.68 8.89 -14.01
CA LEU A 282 -0.95 10.05 -13.49
C LEU A 282 -1.11 11.28 -14.40
N ARG A 283 -0.92 11.10 -15.72
CA ARG A 283 -1.08 12.18 -16.69
C ARG A 283 -2.53 12.61 -16.78
N ARG A 284 -3.44 11.64 -16.79
CA ARG A 284 -4.87 11.87 -16.95
C ARG A 284 -5.45 12.72 -15.82
N VAL A 285 -5.11 12.41 -14.56
CA VAL A 285 -5.53 13.17 -13.38
C VAL A 285 -5.00 14.60 -13.42
N ARG A 286 -3.73 14.77 -13.84
CA ARG A 286 -3.14 16.10 -14.03
C ARG A 286 -3.87 16.91 -15.11
N GLU A 287 -4.23 16.28 -16.22
CA GLU A 287 -4.96 16.94 -17.33
C GLU A 287 -6.36 17.41 -16.95
N ILE A 288 -7.05 16.68 -16.07
CA ILE A 288 -8.39 17.07 -15.60
C ILE A 288 -8.35 18.07 -14.43
N GLY A 289 -7.15 18.49 -14.01
CA GLY A 289 -6.92 19.63 -13.10
C GLY A 289 -6.36 19.28 -11.72
N GLY A 290 -6.36 18.00 -11.34
CA GLY A 290 -5.98 17.55 -10.00
C GLY A 290 -6.87 18.11 -8.87
N VAL A 291 -6.44 17.89 -7.63
CA VAL A 291 -7.18 18.38 -6.45
C VAL A 291 -7.15 19.90 -6.38
N GLY A 292 -8.33 20.52 -6.29
CA GLY A 292 -8.46 21.97 -6.19
C GLY A 292 -7.73 22.55 -4.97
N ARG A 293 -7.04 23.68 -5.16
CA ARG A 293 -6.20 24.31 -4.12
C ARG A 293 -6.95 24.66 -2.81
N ALA A 294 -8.26 24.86 -2.88
CA ALA A 294 -9.08 25.16 -1.72
C ALA A 294 -9.38 23.92 -0.84
N THR A 295 -9.16 22.71 -1.36
CA THR A 295 -9.34 21.47 -0.60
C THR A 295 -8.21 21.32 0.42
N PRO A 296 -8.50 21.27 1.73
CA PRO A 296 -7.48 21.02 2.74
C PRO A 296 -6.76 19.69 2.46
N THR A 297 -5.44 19.73 2.45
CA THR A 297 -4.62 18.59 2.03
C THR A 297 -3.50 18.34 3.04
N ALA A 298 -3.49 17.15 3.61
CA ALA A 298 -2.39 16.66 4.44
C ALA A 298 -1.62 15.56 3.70
N VAL A 299 -0.33 15.46 3.99
CA VAL A 299 0.56 14.41 3.47
C VAL A 299 1.35 13.85 4.65
N VAL A 300 1.34 12.53 4.82
CA VAL A 300 2.30 11.81 5.64
C VAL A 300 3.34 11.19 4.71
N VAL A 301 4.60 11.59 4.84
CA VAL A 301 5.73 11.03 4.09
C VAL A 301 6.43 10.02 4.98
N ALA A 302 6.55 8.76 4.55
CA ALA A 302 7.35 7.79 5.30
C ALA A 302 8.81 7.86 4.84
N SER A 303 9.75 7.96 5.77
CA SER A 303 11.17 8.05 5.42
C SER A 303 12.04 7.16 6.32
N LEU A 304 12.66 6.13 5.74
CA LEU A 304 13.60 5.23 6.42
C LEU A 304 15.06 5.64 6.25
N ALA A 305 15.40 6.26 5.11
CA ALA A 305 16.73 6.68 4.74
C ALA A 305 16.68 8.06 4.04
N PRO A 306 16.36 9.15 4.78
CA PRO A 306 16.13 10.49 4.22
C PRO A 306 17.33 11.08 3.44
N THR A 307 18.51 10.49 3.60
CA THR A 307 19.74 10.87 2.88
C THR A 307 19.89 10.18 1.51
N ASP A 308 19.03 9.22 1.17
CA ASP A 308 19.03 8.55 -0.13
C ASP A 308 18.46 9.48 -1.23
N PRO A 309 19.08 9.58 -2.42
CA PRO A 309 18.59 10.44 -3.50
C PRO A 309 17.18 10.10 -3.99
N THR A 310 16.86 8.81 -4.12
CA THR A 310 15.55 8.35 -4.57
C THR A 310 14.49 8.66 -3.51
N GLU A 311 14.82 8.44 -2.24
CA GLU A 311 13.90 8.79 -1.14
C GLU A 311 13.65 10.31 -1.03
N ARG A 312 14.65 11.14 -1.34
CA ARG A 312 14.44 12.60 -1.46
C ARG A 312 13.53 12.98 -2.62
N ALA A 313 13.66 12.31 -3.77
CA ALA A 313 12.79 12.52 -4.92
C ALA A 313 11.34 12.14 -4.60
N TRP A 314 11.14 10.97 -3.97
CA TRP A 314 9.83 10.54 -3.45
C TRP A 314 9.24 11.56 -2.49
N ARG A 315 10.00 11.99 -1.47
CA ARG A 315 9.53 13.02 -0.55
C ARG A 315 9.15 14.32 -1.27
N HIS A 316 9.91 14.72 -2.29
CA HIS A 316 9.61 15.94 -3.03
C HIS A 316 8.26 15.83 -3.76
N ALA A 317 8.03 14.73 -4.49
CA ALA A 317 6.76 14.47 -5.18
C ALA A 317 5.59 14.31 -4.20
N GLN A 318 5.74 13.47 -3.18
CA GLN A 318 4.70 13.16 -2.19
C GLN A 318 4.24 14.41 -1.42
N ALA A 319 5.15 15.33 -1.11
CA ALA A 319 4.81 16.56 -0.39
C ALA A 319 4.12 17.61 -1.29
N ALA A 320 4.17 17.46 -2.62
CA ALA A 320 3.69 18.48 -3.56
C ALA A 320 2.19 18.79 -3.43
N PRO A 321 1.26 17.81 -3.26
CA PRO A 321 -0.17 18.09 -3.08
C PRO A 321 -0.45 19.04 -1.91
N ALA A 322 0.16 18.80 -0.74
CA ALA A 322 0.01 19.69 0.41
C ALA A 322 0.62 21.08 0.14
N ARG A 323 1.77 21.16 -0.55
CA ARG A 323 2.40 22.47 -0.85
C ARG A 323 1.60 23.33 -1.82
N ARG A 324 0.79 22.73 -2.71
CA ARG A 324 -0.08 23.48 -3.64
C ARG A 324 -1.40 23.92 -3.00
N ALA A 325 -1.87 23.21 -1.98
CA ALA A 325 -3.08 23.52 -1.26
C ALA A 325 -2.93 24.83 -0.46
N CYS A 326 -4.01 25.62 -0.38
CA CYS A 326 -4.04 26.81 0.46
C CYS A 326 -3.93 26.46 1.95
N GLN A 327 -4.49 25.31 2.33
CA GLN A 327 -4.36 24.70 3.65
C GLN A 327 -3.66 23.36 3.46
N GLY A 328 -2.35 23.39 3.61
CA GLY A 328 -1.45 22.26 3.37
C GLY A 328 -0.68 21.88 4.61
N TRP A 329 -0.58 20.58 4.93
CA TRP A 329 0.31 20.10 5.99
C TRP A 329 1.11 18.87 5.55
N VAL A 330 2.43 18.96 5.65
CA VAL A 330 3.34 17.83 5.43
C VAL A 330 3.84 17.33 6.79
N LEU A 331 3.68 16.04 7.05
CA LEU A 331 4.17 15.34 8.22
C LEU A 331 5.24 14.34 7.77
N ASP A 332 6.49 14.59 8.13
CA ASP A 332 7.59 13.66 7.91
C ASP A 332 7.60 12.62 9.02
N ALA A 333 7.29 11.37 8.67
CA ALA A 333 7.32 10.24 9.59
C ALA A 333 8.72 9.60 9.57
N ASP A 334 9.67 10.26 10.23
CA ASP A 334 11.06 9.83 10.32
C ASP A 334 11.17 8.44 10.96
N GLY A 335 11.85 7.52 10.26
CA GLY A 335 12.00 6.11 10.66
C GLY A 335 10.78 5.23 10.36
N ALA A 336 9.73 5.77 9.74
CA ALA A 336 8.59 4.99 9.27
C ALA A 336 8.92 4.30 7.94
N THR A 337 8.46 3.06 7.81
CA THR A 337 8.45 2.30 6.56
C THR A 337 7.23 2.67 5.72
N HIS A 338 7.21 2.29 4.44
CA HIS A 338 6.08 2.53 3.54
C HIS A 338 4.69 2.16 4.09
N VAL A 339 4.59 1.08 4.89
CA VAL A 339 3.30 0.55 5.39
C VAL A 339 3.10 0.76 6.89
N SER A 340 4.12 1.19 7.62
CA SER A 340 4.01 1.32 9.07
C SER A 340 3.07 2.45 9.55
N PRO A 341 2.77 3.52 8.77
CA PRO A 341 1.68 4.45 9.08
C PRO A 341 0.30 3.80 9.17
N LEU A 342 0.09 2.63 8.56
CA LEU A 342 -1.17 1.87 8.70
C LEU A 342 -1.24 1.09 10.03
N GLY A 343 -0.08 0.92 10.66
CA GLY A 343 0.14 0.06 11.82
C GLY A 343 0.86 0.77 12.95
N ARG A 344 2.12 0.41 13.20
CA ARG A 344 2.87 0.90 14.38
C ARG A 344 3.04 2.42 14.45
N ASP A 345 3.13 3.11 13.30
CA ASP A 345 3.40 4.55 13.19
C ASP A 345 2.11 5.36 12.90
N ARG A 346 0.94 4.76 13.13
CA ARG A 346 -0.38 5.36 12.83
C ARG A 346 -0.72 6.65 13.57
N SER A 347 0.09 7.07 14.55
CA SER A 347 -0.07 8.37 15.22
C SER A 347 0.01 9.55 14.24
N TYR A 348 0.83 9.45 13.19
CA TYR A 348 0.91 10.49 12.15
C TYR A 348 -0.40 10.63 11.37
N LEU A 349 -1.03 9.50 11.04
CA LEU A 349 -2.34 9.46 10.40
C LEU A 349 -3.44 10.04 11.31
N LEU A 350 -3.42 9.72 12.61
CA LEU A 350 -4.38 10.28 13.56
C LEU A 350 -4.25 11.80 13.66
N ALA A 351 -3.03 12.31 13.77
CA ALA A 351 -2.77 13.75 13.86
C ALA A 351 -3.23 14.50 12.59
N ALA A 352 -2.95 13.95 11.41
CA ALA A 352 -3.38 14.55 10.15
C ALA A 352 -4.91 14.58 10.01
N ILE A 353 -5.61 13.51 10.43
CA ILE A 353 -7.08 13.45 10.39
C ILE A 353 -7.70 14.39 11.41
N GLU A 354 -7.13 14.51 12.61
CA GLU A 354 -7.57 15.48 13.61
C GLU A 354 -7.45 16.91 13.06
N TRP A 355 -6.33 17.24 12.41
CA TRP A 355 -6.17 18.52 11.74
C TRP A 355 -7.21 18.74 10.63
N LEU A 356 -7.43 17.76 9.75
CA LEU A 356 -8.45 17.85 8.69
C LEU A 356 -9.88 18.00 9.24
N LYS A 357 -10.15 17.55 10.46
CA LYS A 357 -11.44 17.74 11.16
C LYS A 357 -11.58 19.10 11.84
N THR A 358 -10.56 19.96 11.80
CA THR A 358 -10.62 21.30 12.40
C THR A 358 -11.80 22.10 11.82
N PRO A 359 -12.73 22.59 12.64
CA PRO A 359 -13.88 23.34 12.16
C PRO A 359 -13.47 24.54 11.32
N GLY A 360 -14.10 24.68 10.16
CA GLY A 360 -13.89 25.81 9.26
C GLY A 360 -12.63 25.74 8.40
N LEU A 361 -11.85 24.65 8.44
CA LEU A 361 -10.60 24.53 7.65
C LEU A 361 -10.86 24.67 6.14
N LYS A 362 -11.90 24.02 5.59
CA LYS A 362 -12.30 24.14 4.17
C LYS A 362 -12.92 25.50 3.84
N SER A 363 -13.54 26.17 4.81
CA SER A 363 -14.20 27.48 4.61
C SER A 363 -13.30 28.67 4.96
N ALA A 364 -12.07 28.43 5.44
CA ALA A 364 -11.12 29.49 5.75
C ALA A 364 -10.79 30.29 4.48
N PRO A 365 -10.48 31.60 4.58
CA PRO A 365 -10.17 32.43 3.43
C PRO A 365 -9.13 31.75 2.55
N THR A 366 -9.48 31.55 1.28
CA THR A 366 -8.64 30.90 0.28
C THR A 366 -7.40 31.75 -0.03
N CYS A 367 -6.47 31.16 -0.77
CA CYS A 367 -5.21 31.77 -1.23
C CYS A 367 -5.31 33.21 -1.77
N ASP A 368 -6.49 33.68 -2.20
CA ASP A 368 -6.67 35.02 -2.78
C ASP A 368 -6.74 36.15 -1.74
N ALA A 369 -7.01 35.84 -0.45
CA ALA A 369 -7.06 36.86 0.61
C ALA A 369 -5.67 37.20 1.18
N GLN A 370 -4.68 36.34 0.95
CA GLN A 370 -3.29 36.57 1.36
C GLN A 370 -2.43 36.53 0.10
N GLY A 371 -2.20 37.70 -0.50
CA GLY A 371 -1.33 37.83 -1.66
C GLY A 371 -0.03 37.07 -1.46
N PHE A 372 0.12 35.97 -2.19
CA PHE A 372 1.33 35.17 -2.24
C PHE A 372 2.44 36.06 -2.82
N ARG A 373 3.37 36.51 -1.96
CA ARG A 373 4.66 37.04 -2.44
C ARG A 373 5.59 35.83 -2.56
N PRO A 374 6.17 35.60 -3.75
CA PRO A 374 7.01 34.44 -4.04
C PRO A 374 8.23 34.32 -3.13
#